data_AF-A0AA38KW18-F1
#
_entry.id   AF-A0AA38KW18-F1
#
_cell.length_a   1.000
_cell.length_b   1.000
_cell.length_c   1.000
_cell.angle_alpha   90.00
_cell.angle_beta   90.00
_cell.angle_gamma   90.00
#
_symmetry.space_group_name_H-M   'P 1'
#
loop_
_entity.id
_entity.type
_entity.pdbx_description
1 polymer ?
#
loop_
_entity_poly.entity_id
_entity_poly.type
_entity_poly.pdbx_seq_one_letter_code
_entity_poly.pdbx_strand_id
1 'polypeptide(L)'
;YEKDYSGHYSGTSGEEIAGDSAPVSDKVDDLSVLNSINTLVPGPSMYPLTFPPDGSATGWFPDAFRFVNVNLGGPYTSLVDQWITFERISNWQTKNTGLAKLNRPMELTTWINYGRYNKKRIKITPERVHQFAVNFWIWWSSLQPSWRAVGEDNRPLAAKEMKDDWKSLDHYGQNGWLSLVVCLRWWGEGLMRVQNETLRKEGIDDWLMAIEDMAIMLGGLISYKQML
;
A
#
# COMPACT_ATOMS: atom_id res chain seq x y z
N TYR A 1 -62.87 -34.06 26.11
CA TYR A 1 -63.36 -35.38 25.71
C TYR A 1 -62.28 -36.02 24.85
N GLU A 2 -61.61 -37.01 25.43
CA GLU A 2 -60.59 -37.87 24.81
C GLU A 2 -61.17 -38.66 23.63
N LYS A 3 -60.32 -39.00 22.65
CA LYS A 3 -59.84 -40.38 22.44
C LYS A 3 -58.84 -40.49 21.29
N ASP A 4 -57.71 -41.11 21.62
CA ASP A 4 -56.74 -41.75 20.74
C ASP A 4 -57.37 -42.83 19.83
N TYR A 5 -56.69 -43.23 18.75
CA TYR A 5 -56.26 -44.63 18.57
C TYR A 5 -55.21 -44.77 17.44
N SER A 6 -54.23 -45.59 17.76
CA SER A 6 -52.99 -45.92 17.06
C SER A 6 -53.16 -47.02 16.00
N GLY A 7 -52.17 -47.13 15.09
CA GLY A 7 -51.91 -48.30 14.26
C GLY A 7 -50.41 -48.41 13.94
N HIS A 8 -49.82 -49.57 14.22
CA HIS A 8 -48.38 -49.87 14.28
C HIS A 8 -48.00 -51.00 13.29
N TYR A 9 -46.78 -50.90 12.71
CA TYR A 9 -45.79 -51.94 12.29
C TYR A 9 -46.23 -53.13 11.39
N SER A 10 -45.42 -53.78 10.54
CA SER A 10 -43.95 -53.92 10.36
C SER A 10 -43.65 -54.68 9.04
N GLY A 11 -42.40 -54.64 8.54
CA GLY A 11 -41.88 -55.61 7.56
C GLY A 11 -40.52 -55.24 6.92
N THR A 12 -39.45 -55.91 7.37
CA THR A 12 -38.03 -55.93 6.90
C THR A 12 -37.88 -56.60 5.51
N SER A 13 -36.82 -56.50 4.68
CA SER A 13 -35.37 -56.65 4.87
C SER A 13 -34.58 -56.40 3.56
N GLY A 14 -33.38 -55.80 3.68
CA GLY A 14 -32.12 -55.96 2.91
C GLY A 14 -32.04 -56.22 1.39
N GLU A 15 -31.29 -55.36 0.68
CA GLU A 15 -30.19 -55.77 -0.21
C GLU A 15 -29.29 -54.57 -0.56
N GLU A 16 -28.02 -54.86 -0.86
CA GLU A 16 -26.85 -53.96 -0.82
C GLU A 16 -26.36 -53.60 -2.26
N ILE A 17 -25.53 -52.54 -2.34
CA ILE A 17 -24.51 -52.17 -3.37
C ILE A 17 -24.92 -51.78 -4.83
N ALA A 18 -24.66 -50.51 -5.21
CA ALA A 18 -23.45 -50.10 -5.97
C ALA A 18 -23.62 -48.76 -6.74
N GLY A 19 -22.67 -47.84 -6.52
CA GLY A 19 -22.12 -46.91 -7.54
C GLY A 19 -22.96 -45.72 -7.99
N ASP A 20 -22.63 -44.51 -7.53
CA ASP A 20 -21.89 -43.54 -8.36
C ASP A 20 -21.62 -42.26 -7.53
N SER A 21 -20.43 -42.17 -6.95
CA SER A 21 -19.96 -40.96 -6.28
C SER A 21 -19.18 -40.13 -7.28
N ALA A 22 -19.85 -39.19 -7.94
CA ALA A 22 -19.17 -38.11 -8.65
C ALA A 22 -18.33 -37.29 -7.65
N PRO A 23 -17.07 -36.95 -7.96
CA PRO A 23 -16.25 -36.18 -7.05
C PRO A 23 -16.80 -34.76 -6.97
N VAL A 24 -17.21 -34.36 -5.76
CA VAL A 24 -17.42 -32.95 -5.41
C VAL A 24 -16.06 -32.28 -5.59
N SER A 25 -15.91 -31.57 -6.71
CA SER A 25 -14.76 -30.72 -6.98
C SER A 25 -14.56 -29.75 -5.82
N ASP A 26 -13.44 -29.91 -5.14
CA ASP A 26 -12.93 -29.01 -4.13
C ASP A 26 -12.98 -27.57 -4.65
N LYS A 27 -13.87 -26.77 -4.08
CA LYS A 27 -13.76 -25.30 -4.15
C LYS A 27 -12.63 -24.88 -3.24
N VAL A 28 -11.40 -25.06 -3.72
CA VAL A 28 -10.21 -24.46 -3.13
C VAL A 28 -10.39 -22.94 -3.18
N ASP A 29 -10.30 -22.30 -2.02
CA ASP A 29 -10.40 -20.86 -1.74
C ASP A 29 -10.20 -19.89 -2.92
N ASP A 30 -11.32 -19.55 -3.56
CA ASP A 30 -11.46 -18.56 -4.65
C ASP A 30 -11.07 -17.13 -4.23
N LEU A 31 -10.96 -16.87 -2.92
CA LEU A 31 -10.49 -15.59 -2.38
C LEU A 31 -8.99 -15.34 -2.59
N SER A 32 -8.20 -16.40 -2.78
CA SER A 32 -6.76 -16.29 -3.05
C SER A 32 -6.46 -15.93 -4.52
N VAL A 33 -7.33 -16.39 -5.44
CA VAL A 33 -7.23 -16.11 -6.88
C VAL A 33 -7.69 -14.68 -7.19
N LEU A 34 -8.73 -14.18 -6.51
CA LEU A 34 -9.20 -12.79 -6.68
C LEU A 34 -8.16 -11.73 -6.22
N ASN A 35 -7.31 -12.06 -5.25
CA ASN A 35 -6.22 -11.18 -4.82
C ASN A 35 -5.07 -11.09 -5.85
N SER A 36 -5.07 -11.96 -6.86
CA SER A 36 -4.04 -12.00 -7.91
C SER A 36 -4.42 -11.22 -9.17
N ILE A 37 -5.66 -10.70 -9.29
CA ILE A 37 -6.17 -10.10 -10.55
C ILE A 37 -6.59 -8.62 -10.40
N ASN A 38 -6.90 -8.13 -9.20
CA ASN A 38 -7.37 -6.74 -9.00
C ASN A 38 -6.27 -5.80 -8.50
N THR A 39 -5.27 -5.52 -9.33
CA THR A 39 -4.34 -4.41 -9.10
C THR A 39 -4.92 -3.11 -9.68
N LEU A 40 -4.56 -1.94 -9.13
CA LEU A 40 -5.02 -0.68 -9.72
C LEU A 40 -4.47 -0.49 -11.14
N VAL A 41 -3.20 -0.86 -11.33
CA VAL A 41 -2.47 -0.66 -12.58
C VAL A 41 -1.52 -1.83 -12.81
N PRO A 42 -1.75 -2.67 -13.85
CA PRO A 42 -0.81 -3.71 -14.24
C PRO A 42 0.56 -3.12 -14.60
N GLY A 43 1.64 -3.87 -14.37
CA GLY A 43 2.98 -3.44 -14.76
C GLY A 43 4.02 -4.55 -14.60
N PRO A 44 5.25 -4.34 -15.09
CA PRO A 44 6.26 -5.40 -15.20
C PRO A 44 6.85 -5.85 -13.86
N SER A 45 6.71 -5.04 -12.81
CA SER A 45 7.35 -5.31 -11.51
C SER A 45 6.66 -6.43 -10.75
N MET A 46 7.45 -7.42 -10.34
CA MET A 46 6.97 -8.64 -9.69
C MET A 46 6.54 -8.35 -8.25
N TYR A 47 5.31 -8.73 -7.90
CA TYR A 47 4.78 -8.74 -6.53
C TYR A 47 4.60 -10.20 -6.08
N PRO A 48 4.82 -10.53 -4.79
CA PRO A 48 5.36 -9.68 -3.73
C PRO A 48 6.86 -9.44 -3.89
N LEU A 49 7.34 -8.30 -3.37
CA LEU A 49 8.78 -8.09 -3.23
C LEU A 49 9.34 -9.11 -2.24
N THR A 50 10.57 -9.54 -2.48
CA THR A 50 11.29 -10.43 -1.54
C THR A 50 11.90 -9.60 -0.42
N PHE A 51 11.85 -10.10 0.81
CA PHE A 51 12.51 -9.42 1.93
C PHE A 51 14.03 -9.36 1.66
N PRO A 52 14.66 -8.19 1.76
CA PRO A 52 16.08 -8.05 1.46
C PRO A 52 16.94 -8.84 2.47
N PRO A 53 17.85 -9.72 2.02
CA PRO A 53 18.63 -10.58 2.92
C PRO A 53 19.61 -9.79 3.81
N ASP A 54 19.99 -8.59 3.36
CA ASP A 54 20.83 -7.65 4.08
C ASP A 54 20.05 -6.69 5.00
N GLY A 55 18.72 -6.76 4.99
CA GLY A 55 17.85 -6.04 5.92
C GLY A 55 17.88 -6.68 7.31
N SER A 56 17.87 -5.85 8.35
CA SER A 56 17.80 -6.36 9.73
C SER A 56 16.52 -7.16 9.94
N ALA A 57 16.66 -8.42 10.39
CA ALA A 57 15.54 -9.28 10.77
C ALA A 57 14.83 -8.83 12.06
N THR A 58 15.42 -7.86 12.79
CA THR A 58 14.86 -7.27 14.00
C THR A 58 14.77 -5.75 13.89
N GLY A 59 13.93 -5.12 14.71
CA GLY A 59 13.75 -3.66 14.70
C GLY A 59 12.63 -3.22 13.77
N TRP A 60 12.78 -2.06 13.14
CA TRP A 60 11.67 -1.35 12.52
C TRP A 60 11.32 -1.81 11.10
N PHE A 61 12.31 -2.27 10.35
CA PHE A 61 12.18 -2.52 8.92
C PHE A 61 11.29 -3.74 8.59
N PRO A 62 11.33 -4.88 9.31
CA PRO A 62 10.45 -6.01 9.02
C PRO A 62 8.96 -5.67 9.04
N ASP A 63 8.52 -4.92 10.06
CA ASP A 63 7.13 -4.49 10.16
C ASP A 63 6.77 -3.47 9.08
N ALA A 64 7.70 -2.54 8.77
CA ALA A 64 7.52 -1.56 7.71
C ALA A 64 7.39 -2.21 6.34
N PHE A 65 8.32 -3.12 5.99
CA PHE A 65 8.31 -3.87 4.74
C PHE A 65 7.02 -4.65 4.57
N ARG A 66 6.62 -5.45 5.57
CA ARG A 66 5.36 -6.21 5.52
C ARG A 66 4.15 -5.29 5.36
N PHE A 67 4.20 -4.10 5.95
CA PHE A 67 3.09 -3.15 5.88
C PHE A 67 2.96 -2.46 4.52
N VAL A 68 4.04 -2.24 3.77
CA VAL A 68 3.99 -1.54 2.47
C VAL A 68 4.09 -2.49 1.27
N ASN A 69 4.56 -3.73 1.45
CA ASN A 69 4.62 -4.76 0.41
C ASN A 69 3.22 -5.35 0.17
N VAL A 70 2.39 -4.58 -0.54
CA VAL A 70 1.01 -4.93 -0.94
C VAL A 70 0.83 -4.80 -2.45
N ASN A 71 -0.12 -5.54 -3.02
CA ASN A 71 -0.36 -5.55 -4.45
C ASN A 71 -1.25 -4.37 -4.90
N LEU A 72 -0.64 -3.23 -5.19
CA LEU A 72 -1.36 -2.05 -5.73
C LEU A 72 -1.04 -1.77 -7.21
N GLY A 73 -0.13 -2.54 -7.81
CA GLY A 73 0.26 -2.39 -9.21
C GLY A 73 1.76 -2.16 -9.40
N GLY A 74 2.23 -2.36 -10.62
CA GLY A 74 3.65 -2.30 -10.99
C GLY A 74 4.35 -0.99 -10.60
N PRO A 75 3.76 0.20 -10.85
CA PRO A 75 4.36 1.48 -10.46
C PRO A 75 4.60 1.59 -8.95
N TYR A 76 3.62 1.23 -8.14
CA TYR A 76 3.74 1.25 -6.68
C TYR A 76 4.81 0.25 -6.19
N THR A 77 4.79 -0.99 -6.70
CA THR A 77 5.80 -2.00 -6.38
C THR A 77 7.21 -1.50 -6.67
N SER A 78 7.40 -0.82 -7.81
CA SER A 78 8.70 -0.26 -8.21
C SER A 78 9.16 0.86 -7.27
N LEU A 79 8.25 1.69 -6.79
CA LEU A 79 8.56 2.73 -5.80
C LEU A 79 8.93 2.12 -4.44
N VAL A 80 8.24 1.06 -4.01
CA VAL A 80 8.59 0.34 -2.77
C VAL A 80 9.99 -0.27 -2.89
N ASP A 81 10.36 -0.85 -4.03
CA ASP A 81 11.70 -1.39 -4.26
C ASP A 81 12.80 -0.30 -4.24
N GLN A 82 12.52 0.87 -4.83
CA GLN A 82 13.40 2.04 -4.71
C GLN A 82 13.54 2.52 -3.27
N TRP A 83 12.46 2.53 -2.50
CA TRP A 83 12.50 2.85 -1.07
C TRP A 83 13.36 1.84 -0.29
N ILE A 84 13.27 0.55 -0.57
CA ILE A 84 14.15 -0.47 0.02
C ILE A 84 15.62 -0.17 -0.31
N THR A 85 15.91 0.22 -1.55
CA THR A 85 17.28 0.61 -1.97
C THR A 85 17.77 1.84 -1.20
N PHE A 86 16.93 2.85 -1.01
CA PHE A 86 17.26 4.04 -0.23
C PHE A 86 17.54 3.74 1.25
N GLU A 87 16.74 2.86 1.87
CA GLU A 87 16.96 2.45 3.26
C GLU A 87 18.24 1.60 3.39
N ARG A 88 18.52 0.73 2.40
CA ARG A 88 19.75 -0.06 2.32
C ARG A 88 21.00 0.82 2.31
N ILE A 89 21.09 1.79 1.41
CA ILE A 89 22.26 2.70 1.35
C ILE A 89 22.36 3.59 2.61
N SER A 90 21.27 3.73 3.35
CA SER A 90 21.23 4.40 4.65
C SER A 90 21.47 3.45 5.83
N ASN A 91 21.97 2.24 5.57
CA ASN A 91 22.30 1.19 6.54
C ASN A 91 21.12 0.82 7.46
N TRP A 92 19.88 0.88 6.94
CA TRP A 92 18.65 0.54 7.68
C TRP A 92 18.46 1.33 8.98
N GLN A 93 19.13 2.47 9.11
CA GLN A 93 19.12 3.26 10.32
C GLN A 93 17.77 3.95 10.53
N THR A 94 17.53 4.45 11.74
CA THR A 94 16.40 5.33 12.02
C THR A 94 16.90 6.59 12.72
N LYS A 95 16.32 7.73 12.38
CA LYS A 95 16.55 9.00 13.09
C LYS A 95 15.33 9.39 13.92
N ASN A 96 15.58 10.14 14.99
CA ASN A 96 14.52 10.81 15.75
C ASN A 96 13.93 12.01 14.98
N THR A 97 14.68 12.52 13.99
CA THR A 97 14.18 13.49 13.01
C THR A 97 13.51 12.77 11.84
N GLY A 98 12.65 13.50 11.14
CA GLY A 98 11.93 12.99 9.97
C GLY A 98 11.48 14.13 9.08
N LEU A 99 10.67 13.78 8.08
CA LEU A 99 10.08 14.75 7.16
C LEU A 99 9.33 15.86 7.92
N ALA A 100 9.29 17.05 7.34
CA ALA A 100 8.59 18.18 7.92
C ALA A 100 7.11 17.83 8.19
N LYS A 101 6.62 18.25 9.36
CA LYS A 101 5.25 17.95 9.81
C LYS A 101 4.20 18.91 9.25
N LEU A 102 4.64 20.05 8.70
CA LEU A 102 3.75 21.04 8.10
C LEU A 102 2.89 20.36 7.03
N ASN A 103 1.58 20.60 7.06
CA ASN A 103 0.59 20.04 6.12
C ASN A 103 0.49 18.49 6.06
N ARG A 104 1.21 17.76 6.92
CA ARG A 104 1.17 16.30 6.94
C ARG A 104 -0.25 15.77 7.16
N PRO A 105 -0.73 14.79 6.36
CA PRO A 105 -2.06 14.21 6.55
C PRO A 105 -2.32 13.75 7.99
N MET A 106 -3.51 14.04 8.50
CA MET A 106 -3.86 13.76 9.91
C MET A 106 -3.89 12.25 10.19
N GLU A 107 -4.26 11.46 9.19
CA GLU A 107 -4.25 10.00 9.23
C GLU A 107 -2.84 9.46 9.50
N LEU A 108 -1.81 10.03 8.85
CA LEU A 108 -0.42 9.67 9.08
C LEU A 108 0.02 10.08 10.50
N THR A 109 -0.33 11.29 10.93
CA THR A 109 -0.05 11.74 12.31
C THR A 109 -0.67 10.80 13.34
N THR A 110 -1.93 10.40 13.12
CA THR A 110 -2.65 9.45 13.96
C THR A 110 -1.94 8.10 13.97
N TRP A 111 -1.60 7.56 12.80
CA TRP A 111 -0.91 6.27 12.71
C TRP A 111 0.41 6.25 13.49
N ILE A 112 1.24 7.28 13.35
CA ILE A 112 2.50 7.40 14.09
C ILE A 112 2.25 7.47 15.60
N ASN A 113 1.33 8.33 16.04
CA ASN A 113 1.03 8.51 17.48
C ASN A 113 0.45 7.25 18.13
N TYR A 114 -0.27 6.43 17.36
CA TYR A 114 -0.84 5.17 17.83
C TYR A 114 0.12 3.99 17.69
N GLY A 115 1.43 4.23 17.53
CA GLY A 115 2.44 3.17 17.48
C GLY A 115 2.38 2.36 16.18
N ARG A 116 1.96 3.01 15.08
CA ARG A 116 1.95 2.49 13.72
C ARG A 116 1.12 1.22 13.58
N TYR A 117 1.78 0.06 13.62
CA TYR A 117 1.23 -1.24 13.31
C TYR A 117 0.35 -1.80 14.45
N ASN A 118 0.53 -1.32 15.67
CA ASN A 118 0.09 -2.04 16.86
C ASN A 118 -1.32 -1.70 17.36
N LYS A 119 -1.84 -0.50 17.11
CA LYS A 119 -3.07 -0.03 17.80
C LYS A 119 -4.21 0.41 16.90
N LYS A 120 -3.93 1.04 15.75
CA LYS A 120 -4.98 1.61 14.90
C LYS A 120 -4.73 1.35 13.43
N ARG A 121 -5.67 0.65 12.80
CA ARG A 121 -5.71 0.47 11.35
C ARG A 121 -6.34 1.71 10.72
N ILE A 122 -5.52 2.54 10.09
CA ILE A 122 -6.01 3.62 9.24
C ILE A 122 -6.60 2.99 7.98
N LYS A 123 -7.78 3.50 7.58
CA LYS A 123 -8.44 3.18 6.32
C LYS A 123 -8.97 4.48 5.73
N ILE A 124 -8.65 4.76 4.47
CA ILE A 124 -9.24 5.87 3.72
C ILE A 124 -10.48 5.33 3.04
N THR A 125 -11.63 5.92 3.34
CA THR A 125 -12.91 5.50 2.76
C THR A 125 -13.05 6.06 1.34
N PRO A 126 -13.88 5.46 0.48
CA PRO A 126 -14.12 5.96 -0.88
C PRO A 126 -14.52 7.45 -0.91
N GLU A 127 -15.28 7.91 0.08
CA GLU A 127 -15.77 9.29 0.16
C GLU A 127 -14.68 10.29 0.56
N ARG A 128 -13.61 9.81 1.21
CA ARG A 128 -12.51 10.66 1.72
C ARG A 128 -11.25 10.58 0.87
N VAL A 129 -11.18 9.68 -0.11
CA VAL A 129 -9.95 9.42 -0.88
C VAL A 129 -9.47 10.64 -1.66
N HIS A 130 -10.38 11.40 -2.27
CA HIS A 130 -10.02 12.62 -3.01
C HIS A 130 -9.51 13.72 -2.07
N GLN A 131 -10.14 13.90 -0.90
CA GLN A 131 -9.63 14.86 0.09
C GLN A 131 -8.27 14.43 0.64
N PHE A 132 -8.05 13.13 0.82
CA PHE A 132 -6.76 12.60 1.23
C PHE A 132 -5.69 12.87 0.16
N ALA A 133 -6.00 12.70 -1.13
CA ALA A 133 -5.13 13.03 -2.25
C ALA A 133 -4.70 14.51 -2.23
N VAL A 134 -5.67 15.42 -2.05
CA VAL A 134 -5.40 16.87 -1.92
C VAL A 134 -4.44 17.14 -0.76
N ASN A 135 -4.71 16.59 0.42
CA ASN A 135 -3.87 16.78 1.60
C ASN A 135 -2.47 16.18 1.40
N PHE A 136 -2.37 15.05 0.71
CA PHE A 136 -1.11 14.42 0.36
C PHE A 136 -0.28 15.33 -0.55
N TRP A 137 -0.87 15.86 -1.63
CA TRP A 137 -0.17 16.77 -2.54
C TRP A 137 0.29 18.04 -1.85
N ILE A 138 -0.53 18.66 -1.00
CA ILE A 138 -0.12 19.85 -0.22
C ILE A 138 1.11 19.53 0.64
N TRP A 139 1.13 18.35 1.28
CA TRP A 139 2.28 17.92 2.07
C TRP A 139 3.50 17.64 1.20
N TRP A 140 3.35 16.85 0.14
CA TRP A 140 4.43 16.49 -0.77
C TRP A 140 5.07 17.73 -1.41
N SER A 141 4.27 18.69 -1.86
CA SER A 141 4.75 19.99 -2.35
C SER A 141 5.56 20.75 -1.29
N SER A 142 5.13 20.74 -0.02
CA SER A 142 5.84 21.43 1.06
C SER A 142 7.17 20.80 1.46
N LEU A 143 7.42 19.55 1.07
CA LEU A 143 8.67 18.83 1.33
C LEU A 143 9.72 19.06 0.23
N GLN A 144 9.33 19.63 -0.91
CA GLN A 144 10.23 19.72 -2.05
C GLN A 144 11.45 20.59 -1.74
N PRO A 145 12.62 20.21 -2.29
CA PRO A 145 13.79 21.06 -2.22
C PRO A 145 13.53 22.44 -2.80
N SER A 146 14.18 23.47 -2.23
CA SER A 146 13.98 24.87 -2.61
C SER A 146 14.30 25.19 -4.07
N TRP A 147 15.14 24.37 -4.71
CA TRP A 147 15.50 24.51 -6.11
C TRP A 147 14.47 23.95 -7.08
N ARG A 148 13.47 23.22 -6.60
CA ARG A 148 12.45 22.61 -7.44
C ARG A 148 11.36 23.63 -7.76
N ALA A 149 11.11 23.84 -9.05
CA ALA A 149 10.05 24.75 -9.49
C ALA A 149 8.65 24.20 -9.15
N VAL A 150 7.72 25.11 -8.93
CA VAL A 150 6.32 24.82 -8.59
C VAL A 150 5.42 25.38 -9.69
N GLY A 151 4.41 24.61 -10.08
CA GLY A 151 3.41 24.97 -11.08
C GLY A 151 2.33 25.90 -10.51
N GLU A 152 1.43 26.35 -11.40
CA GLU A 152 0.30 27.23 -11.02
C GLU A 152 -0.68 26.55 -10.06
N ASP A 153 -0.74 25.22 -10.08
CA ASP A 153 -1.55 24.38 -9.20
C ASP A 153 -0.89 24.10 -7.83
N ASN A 154 0.25 24.75 -7.54
CA ASN A 154 1.10 24.51 -6.37
C ASN A 154 1.69 23.08 -6.30
N ARG A 155 1.71 22.33 -7.41
CA ARG A 155 2.39 21.04 -7.49
C ARG A 155 3.81 21.19 -8.00
N PRO A 156 4.71 20.26 -7.64
CA PRO A 156 6.08 20.31 -8.13
C PRO A 156 6.11 20.09 -9.65
N LEU A 157 6.87 20.90 -10.37
CA LEU A 157 7.16 20.64 -11.78
C LEU A 157 8.20 19.53 -11.89
N ALA A 158 8.24 18.88 -13.07
CA ALA A 158 9.29 17.92 -13.40
C ALA A 158 10.67 18.56 -13.18
N ALA A 159 11.54 17.86 -12.45
CA ALA A 159 12.90 18.32 -12.18
C ALA A 159 13.71 18.27 -13.49
N LYS A 160 14.00 19.44 -14.08
CA LYS A 160 14.84 19.54 -15.28
C LYS A 160 16.30 19.19 -15.00
N GLU A 161 16.77 19.57 -13.81
CA GLU A 161 18.12 19.32 -13.33
C GLU A 161 18.05 19.01 -11.83
N MET A 162 18.76 17.96 -11.41
CA MET A 162 18.92 17.63 -10.00
C MET A 162 20.06 18.46 -9.40
N LYS A 163 19.84 19.05 -8.22
CA LYS A 163 20.86 19.80 -7.47
C LYS A 163 21.23 19.08 -6.18
N ASP A 164 22.23 19.59 -5.46
CA ASP A 164 22.82 18.89 -4.32
C ASP A 164 22.13 19.18 -2.97
N ASP A 165 21.21 20.15 -2.90
CA ASP A 165 20.47 20.42 -1.66
C ASP A 165 19.27 19.48 -1.51
N TRP A 166 19.52 18.32 -0.90
CA TRP A 166 18.52 17.30 -0.61
C TRP A 166 18.00 17.31 0.83
N LYS A 167 18.36 18.32 1.63
CA LYS A 167 18.16 18.31 3.08
C LYS A 167 16.70 18.07 3.50
N SER A 168 15.73 18.55 2.72
CA SER A 168 14.31 18.37 3.02
C SER A 168 13.78 16.95 2.77
N LEU A 169 14.47 16.17 1.92
CA LEU A 169 14.06 14.82 1.51
C LEU A 169 15.03 13.71 1.98
N ASP A 170 16.24 14.03 2.43
CA ASP A 170 17.22 13.05 2.96
C ASP A 170 16.86 12.58 4.39
N HIS A 171 15.72 11.91 4.47
CA HIS A 171 15.17 11.33 5.69
C HIS A 171 14.85 9.86 5.47
N TYR A 172 15.63 9.00 6.13
CA TYR A 172 15.46 7.54 6.15
C TYR A 172 14.81 7.04 7.45
N GLY A 173 14.46 5.77 7.49
CA GLY A 173 13.89 5.10 8.65
C GLY A 173 12.40 5.40 8.87
N GLN A 174 11.94 5.14 10.10
CA GLN A 174 10.49 5.14 10.44
C GLN A 174 9.77 6.48 10.28
N ASN A 175 10.50 7.59 10.19
CA ASN A 175 9.97 8.95 10.05
C ASN A 175 10.35 9.58 8.70
N GLY A 176 10.99 8.82 7.83
CA GLY A 176 11.45 9.22 6.51
C GLY A 176 10.46 8.87 5.40
N TRP A 177 11.00 8.46 4.25
CA TRP A 177 10.26 8.05 3.05
C TRP A 177 9.19 6.98 3.29
N LEU A 178 9.36 6.11 4.31
CA LEU A 178 8.30 5.19 4.75
C LEU A 178 6.95 5.91 4.93
N SER A 179 6.96 7.12 5.48
CA SER A 179 5.74 7.90 5.73
C SER A 179 4.99 8.25 4.44
N LEU A 180 5.73 8.56 3.37
CA LEU A 180 5.16 8.89 2.06
C LEU A 180 4.62 7.63 1.38
N VAL A 181 5.39 6.53 1.39
CA VAL A 181 4.98 5.23 0.83
C VAL A 181 3.71 4.72 1.53
N VAL A 182 3.61 4.88 2.85
CA VAL A 182 2.41 4.53 3.63
C VAL A 182 1.19 5.35 3.20
N CYS A 183 1.35 6.65 2.96
CA CYS A 183 0.27 7.48 2.44
C CYS A 183 -0.19 7.01 1.05
N LEU A 184 0.75 6.72 0.13
CA LEU A 184 0.41 6.18 -1.19
C LEU A 184 -0.29 4.83 -1.11
N ARG A 185 0.11 3.96 -0.18
CA ARG A 185 -0.58 2.70 0.07
C ARG A 185 -2.05 2.94 0.42
N TRP A 186 -2.30 3.79 1.42
CA TRP A 186 -3.66 4.07 1.88
C TRP A 186 -4.52 4.73 0.82
N TRP A 187 -3.93 5.62 0.02
CA TRP A 187 -4.58 6.22 -1.12
C TRP A 187 -4.99 5.15 -2.14
N GLY A 188 -4.06 4.31 -2.58
CA GLY A 188 -4.34 3.23 -3.54
C GLY A 188 -5.40 2.27 -3.03
N GLU A 189 -5.29 1.80 -1.79
CA GLU A 189 -6.33 0.95 -1.17
C GLU A 189 -7.70 1.65 -1.11
N GLY A 190 -7.73 2.97 -0.88
CA GLY A 190 -8.96 3.76 -0.92
C GLY A 190 -9.60 3.77 -2.31
N LEU A 191 -8.79 3.96 -3.36
CA LEU A 191 -9.24 3.97 -4.76
C LEU A 191 -9.83 2.63 -5.20
N MET A 192 -9.28 1.50 -4.73
CA MET A 192 -9.83 0.16 -5.01
C MET A 192 -11.28 -0.01 -4.55
N ARG A 193 -11.76 0.85 -3.63
CA ARG A 193 -13.10 0.78 -3.06
C ARG A 193 -14.06 1.81 -3.66
N VAL A 194 -13.59 2.66 -4.57
CA VAL A 194 -14.43 3.63 -5.29
C VAL A 194 -15.27 2.92 -6.34
N GLN A 195 -16.59 3.03 -6.23
CA GLN A 195 -17.53 2.38 -7.15
C GLN A 195 -17.78 3.19 -8.43
N ASN A 196 -17.66 4.52 -8.34
CA ASN A 196 -17.80 5.36 -9.52
C ASN A 196 -16.54 5.24 -10.39
N GLU A 197 -16.69 4.61 -11.55
CA GLU A 197 -15.59 4.31 -12.48
C GLU A 197 -14.82 5.55 -12.95
N THR A 198 -15.52 6.64 -13.26
CA THR A 198 -14.90 7.90 -13.70
C THR A 198 -14.06 8.51 -12.59
N LEU A 199 -14.64 8.66 -11.39
CA LEU A 199 -13.92 9.20 -10.23
C LEU A 199 -12.75 8.29 -9.81
N ARG A 200 -12.93 6.96 -9.92
CA ARG A 200 -11.85 6.01 -9.65
C ARG A 200 -10.71 6.19 -10.63
N LYS A 201 -11.01 6.30 -11.93
CA LYS A 201 -9.99 6.50 -12.97
C LYS A 201 -9.21 7.80 -12.76
N GLU A 202 -9.90 8.92 -12.55
CA GLU A 202 -9.26 10.21 -12.26
C GLU A 202 -8.38 10.13 -11.01
N GLY A 203 -8.86 9.46 -9.96
CA GLY A 203 -8.09 9.25 -8.74
C GLY A 203 -6.86 8.34 -8.93
N ILE A 204 -6.95 7.33 -9.79
CA ILE A 204 -5.81 6.48 -10.17
C ILE A 204 -4.77 7.29 -10.96
N ASP A 205 -5.21 8.12 -11.91
CA ASP A 205 -4.31 8.98 -12.69
C ASP A 205 -3.56 9.96 -11.75
N ASP A 206 -4.26 10.56 -10.79
CA ASP A 206 -3.64 11.46 -9.78
C ASP A 206 -2.66 10.73 -8.84
N TRP A 207 -3.01 9.50 -8.44
CA TRP A 207 -2.13 8.65 -7.64
C TRP A 207 -0.88 8.19 -8.41
N LEU A 208 -1.01 7.89 -9.70
CA LEU A 208 0.12 7.57 -10.57
C LEU A 208 1.07 8.76 -10.74
N MET A 209 0.53 9.96 -10.94
CA MET A 209 1.35 11.19 -10.99
C MET A 209 2.17 11.37 -9.72
N ALA A 210 1.59 11.09 -8.55
CA ALA A 210 2.31 11.15 -7.27
C ALA A 210 3.42 10.10 -7.16
N ILE A 211 3.16 8.86 -7.61
CA ILE A 211 4.15 7.78 -7.63
C ILE A 211 5.32 8.12 -8.55
N GLU A 212 5.03 8.58 -9.76
CA GLU A 212 6.04 8.94 -10.76
C GLU A 212 6.94 10.07 -10.24
N ASP A 213 6.32 11.12 -9.71
CA ASP A 213 7.02 12.26 -9.14
C ASP A 213 7.94 11.86 -7.98
N MET A 214 7.41 11.07 -7.05
CA MET A 214 8.17 10.53 -5.93
C MET A 214 9.32 9.62 -6.36
N ALA A 215 9.11 8.76 -7.37
CA ALA A 215 10.13 7.87 -7.90
C ALA A 215 11.29 8.67 -8.50
N ILE A 216 11.00 9.72 -9.27
CA ILE A 216 12.02 10.62 -9.83
C ILE A 216 12.85 11.27 -8.72
N MET A 217 12.19 11.80 -7.68
CA MET A 217 12.88 12.47 -6.58
C MET A 217 13.69 11.50 -5.71
N LEU A 218 13.16 10.31 -5.45
CA LEU A 218 13.88 9.28 -4.68
C LEU A 218 15.08 8.75 -5.45
N GLY A 219 14.94 8.51 -6.76
CA GLY A 219 16.04 8.09 -7.63
C GLY A 219 17.16 9.13 -7.70
N GLY A 220 16.81 10.43 -7.79
CA GLY A 220 17.76 11.53 -7.71
C GLY A 220 18.52 11.56 -6.38
N LEU A 221 17.80 11.40 -5.27
CA LEU A 221 18.41 11.33 -3.92
C LEU A 221 19.33 10.12 -3.75
N ILE A 222 18.91 8.93 -4.21
CA ILE A 222 19.74 7.71 -4.18
C ILE A 222 21.03 7.95 -4.96
N SER A 223 20.93 8.51 -6.16
CA SER A 223 22.09 8.81 -7.02
C SER A 223 23.03 9.78 -6.33
N TYR A 224 22.52 10.87 -5.75
CA TYR A 224 23.31 11.83 -4.98
C TYR A 224 24.06 11.17 -3.82
N LYS A 225 23.39 10.32 -3.03
CA LYS A 225 24.02 9.66 -1.88
C LYS A 225 25.09 8.64 -2.26
N GLN A 226 24.99 8.02 -3.43
CA GLN A 226 26.01 7.08 -3.92
C GLN A 226 27.26 7.78 -4.47
N MET A 227 27.19 9.08 -4.75
CA MET A 227 28.33 9.89 -5.20
C MET A 227 29.16 10.48 -4.05
N LEU A 228 28.66 10.43 -2.80
CA LEU A 228 29.34 10.89 -1.58
C LEU A 228 30.26 9.81 -1.00
#